data_AF-A0A3N4WA09-F1
#
_entry.id   AF-A0A3N4WA09-F1
#
_cell.length_a   1.000
_cell.length_b   1.000
_cell.length_c   1.000
_cell.angle_alpha   90.00
_cell.angle_beta   90.00
_cell.angle_gamma   90.00
#
_symmetry.space_group_name_H-M   'P 1'
#
loop_
_entity.id
_entity.type
_entity.pdbx_description
1 polymer ?
#
loop_
_entity_poly.entity_id
_entity_poly.type
_entity_poly.pdbx_seq_one_letter_code
_entity_poly.pdbx_strand_id
1 'polypeptide(L)'
;MENKRILWLFPLLTQLVLTLFLPFFNSFTLSNLGYIALFATLPAFYFALVCLRYKFHQRNLIQIAFWSGAINFLNTLIFFSILSAIEPLQTQISLWENTIAIIAYALMFALTAIMYSLVILRIFLPKNI
;
A
#
# COMPACT_ATOMS: atom_id res chain seq x y z
N MET A 1 22.25 -3.40 -14.59
CA MET A 1 21.65 -4.65 -14.04
C MET A 1 20.29 -4.31 -13.46
N GLU A 2 19.21 -4.93 -13.95
CA GLU A 2 17.88 -4.76 -13.34
C GLU A 2 17.92 -5.29 -11.91
N ASN A 3 17.63 -4.44 -10.93
CA ASN A 3 17.62 -4.82 -9.52
C ASN A 3 16.36 -5.63 -9.20
N LYS A 4 16.28 -6.87 -9.72
CA LYS A 4 15.13 -7.78 -9.53
C LYS A 4 14.82 -8.07 -8.06
N ARG A 5 15.78 -7.79 -7.15
CA ARG A 5 15.60 -7.90 -5.70
C ARG A 5 14.53 -6.94 -5.17
N ILE A 6 14.21 -5.86 -5.87
CA ILE A 6 13.16 -4.91 -5.50
C ILE A 6 11.79 -5.58 -5.37
N LEU A 7 11.51 -6.61 -6.19
CA LEU A 7 10.23 -7.33 -6.18
C LEU A 7 9.96 -8.05 -4.85
N TRP A 8 11.01 -8.47 -4.15
CA TRP A 8 10.88 -9.19 -2.88
C TRP A 8 11.18 -8.28 -1.70
N LEU A 9 12.27 -7.50 -1.78
CA LEU A 9 12.71 -6.67 -0.65
C LEU A 9 11.75 -5.54 -0.35
N PHE A 10 11.21 -4.85 -1.37
CA PHE A 10 10.35 -3.71 -1.12
C PHE A 10 9.03 -4.13 -0.43
N PRO A 11 8.30 -5.15 -0.91
CA PRO A 11 7.08 -5.61 -0.23
C PRO A 11 7.35 -6.21 1.15
N LEU A 12 8.43 -7.00 1.32
CA LEU A 12 8.78 -7.56 2.62
C LEU A 12 9.11 -6.47 3.64
N LEU A 13 9.84 -5.43 3.23
CA LEU A 13 10.08 -4.27 4.09
C LEU A 13 8.76 -3.54 4.40
N THR A 14 7.84 -3.41 3.45
CA THR A 14 6.53 -2.79 3.69
C THR A 14 5.77 -3.56 4.76
N GLN A 15 5.72 -4.90 4.64
CA GLN A 15 5.10 -5.76 5.64
C GLN A 15 5.73 -5.55 7.02
N LEU A 16 7.07 -5.64 7.10
CA LEU A 16 7.79 -5.54 8.36
C LEU A 16 7.59 -4.18 9.03
N VAL A 17 7.77 -3.10 8.28
CA VAL A 17 7.65 -1.73 8.80
C VAL A 17 6.24 -1.50 9.35
N LEU A 18 5.19 -1.81 8.59
CA LEU A 18 3.82 -1.60 9.05
C LEU A 18 3.44 -2.56 10.18
N THR A 19 3.97 -3.79 10.18
CA THR A 19 3.76 -4.75 11.27
C THR A 19 4.35 -4.24 12.59
N LEU A 20 5.49 -3.55 12.55
CA LEU A 20 6.08 -2.93 13.73
C LEU A 20 5.20 -1.82 14.33
N PHE A 21 4.29 -1.25 13.53
CA PHE A 21 3.33 -0.25 14.02
C PHE A 21 2.04 -0.87 14.59
N LEU A 22 1.74 -2.15 14.35
CA LEU A 22 0.52 -2.81 14.88
C LEU A 22 0.35 -2.72 16.41
N PRO A 23 1.39 -2.87 17.24
CA PRO A 23 1.24 -2.79 18.69
C PRO A 23 0.69 -1.44 19.17
N PHE A 24 0.85 -0.37 18.40
CA PHE A 24 0.31 0.96 18.72
C PHE A 24 -1.19 1.10 18.41
N PHE A 25 -1.78 0.17 17.65
CA PHE A 25 -3.18 0.21 17.20
C PHE A 25 -4.01 -0.97 17.75
N ASN A 26 -3.75 -1.36 19.01
CA ASN A 26 -4.61 -2.20 19.86
C ASN A 26 -4.51 -3.74 19.77
N SER A 27 -3.70 -4.37 18.89
CA SER A 27 -3.27 -5.78 19.08
C SER A 27 -2.38 -6.34 17.98
N PHE A 28 -1.43 -7.21 18.35
CA PHE A 28 -0.67 -8.05 17.42
C PHE A 28 -1.39 -9.38 17.20
N THR A 29 -2.29 -9.43 16.22
CA THR A 29 -3.03 -10.65 15.84
C THR A 29 -2.69 -11.11 14.42
N LEU A 30 -2.92 -12.39 14.14
CA LEU A 30 -2.72 -12.96 12.80
C LEU A 30 -3.64 -12.29 11.76
N SER A 31 -4.86 -11.92 12.15
CA SER A 31 -5.79 -11.19 11.28
C SER A 31 -5.24 -9.82 10.88
N ASN A 32 -4.68 -9.07 11.83
CA ASN A 32 -4.07 -7.76 11.57
C ASN A 32 -2.84 -7.85 10.64
N LEU A 33 -2.03 -8.91 10.77
CA LEU A 33 -0.94 -9.19 9.84
C LEU A 33 -1.45 -9.44 8.42
N GLY A 34 -2.57 -10.18 8.30
CA GLY A 34 -3.26 -10.42 7.04
C GLY A 34 -3.79 -9.13 6.40
N TYR A 35 -4.38 -8.23 7.20
CA TYR A 35 -4.82 -6.93 6.72
C TYR A 35 -3.67 -6.08 6.19
N ILE A 36 -2.51 -6.06 6.87
CA ILE A 36 -1.31 -5.38 6.35
C ILE A 36 -0.86 -6.00 5.02
N ALA A 37 -0.85 -7.34 4.95
CA ALA A 37 -0.44 -8.03 3.73
C ALA A 37 -1.31 -7.63 2.54
N LEU A 38 -2.62 -7.53 2.77
CA LEU A 38 -3.63 -7.30 1.75
C LEU A 38 -3.73 -5.81 1.36
N PHE A 39 -3.65 -4.90 2.32
CA PHE A 39 -3.79 -3.46 2.09
C PHE A 39 -2.49 -2.70 1.84
N ALA A 40 -1.32 -3.28 2.12
CA ALA A 40 -0.06 -2.58 1.94
C ALA A 40 1.01 -3.39 1.19
N THR A 41 1.21 -4.66 1.55
CA THR A 41 2.28 -5.48 0.97
C THR A 41 1.98 -5.90 -0.47
N LEU A 42 0.77 -6.37 -0.73
CA LEU A 42 0.29 -6.74 -2.05
C LEU A 42 0.30 -5.56 -3.04
N PRO A 43 -0.23 -4.37 -2.72
CA PRO A 43 -0.11 -3.21 -3.60
C PRO A 43 1.34 -2.73 -3.77
N ALA A 44 2.18 -2.84 -2.72
CA ALA A 44 3.61 -2.57 -2.84
C ALA A 44 4.31 -3.54 -3.81
N PHE A 45 3.91 -4.81 -3.84
CA PHE A 45 4.41 -5.80 -4.80
C PHE A 45 4.01 -5.45 -6.24
N TYR A 46 2.73 -5.13 -6.47
CA TYR A 46 2.29 -4.68 -7.80
C TYR A 46 3.02 -3.42 -8.26
N PHE A 47 3.24 -2.49 -7.35
CA PHE A 47 3.99 -1.28 -7.67
C PHE A 47 5.48 -1.58 -7.98
N ALA A 48 6.11 -2.51 -7.26
CA ALA A 48 7.47 -2.96 -7.57
C ALA A 48 7.57 -3.60 -8.97
N LEU A 49 6.55 -4.36 -9.39
CA LEU A 49 6.44 -4.89 -10.76
C LEU A 49 6.37 -3.78 -11.81
N VAL A 50 5.55 -2.75 -11.56
CA VAL A 50 5.47 -1.56 -12.43
C VAL A 50 6.84 -0.88 -12.53
N CYS A 51 7.53 -0.67 -11.40
CA CYS A 51 8.85 -0.05 -11.40
C CYS A 51 9.88 -0.82 -12.22
N LEU A 52 9.83 -2.16 -12.17
CA LEU A 52 10.73 -3.02 -12.94
C LEU A 52 10.41 -2.96 -14.45
N ARG A 53 9.12 -3.04 -14.80
CA ARG A 53 8.68 -3.02 -16.21
C ARG A 53 8.98 -1.70 -16.89
N TYR A 54 8.75 -0.58 -16.21
CA TYR A 54 8.98 0.77 -16.75
C TYR A 54 10.39 1.29 -16.49
N LYS A 55 11.26 0.50 -15.85
CA LYS A 55 12.65 0.86 -15.51
C LYS A 55 12.74 2.23 -14.84
N PHE A 56 11.90 2.47 -13.83
CA PHE A 56 11.86 3.76 -13.16
C PHE A 56 13.21 4.12 -12.54
N HIS A 57 13.58 5.38 -12.71
CA HIS A 57 14.79 5.95 -12.14
C HIS A 57 14.45 6.77 -10.89
N GLN A 58 15.43 7.02 -10.02
CA GLN A 58 15.20 7.84 -8.81
C GLN A 58 14.66 9.25 -9.12
N ARG A 59 14.93 9.77 -10.33
CA ARG A 59 14.43 11.08 -10.79
C ARG A 59 12.92 11.09 -11.09
N ASN A 60 12.31 9.92 -11.26
CA ASN A 60 10.90 9.78 -11.65
C ASN A 60 9.95 9.90 -10.43
N LEU A 61 10.18 10.88 -9.57
CA LEU A 61 9.50 11.03 -8.28
C LEU A 61 7.98 11.17 -8.43
N ILE A 62 7.54 11.97 -9.38
CA ILE A 62 6.12 12.20 -9.65
C ILE A 62 5.45 10.90 -10.11
N GLN A 63 6.11 10.14 -10.98
CA GLN A 63 5.58 8.87 -11.49
C GLN A 63 5.54 7.82 -10.37
N ILE A 64 6.58 7.75 -9.53
CA ILE A 64 6.63 6.87 -8.36
C ILE A 64 5.48 7.19 -7.40
N ALA A 65 5.28 8.47 -7.07
CA ALA A 65 4.18 8.92 -6.22
C ALA A 65 2.82 8.56 -6.84
N PHE A 66 2.60 8.95 -8.09
CA PHE A 66 1.33 8.71 -8.77
C PHE A 66 0.98 7.21 -8.83
N TRP A 67 1.91 6.37 -9.30
CA TRP A 67 1.64 4.93 -9.47
C TRP A 67 1.52 4.19 -8.15
N SER A 68 2.37 4.49 -7.15
CA SER A 68 2.23 3.88 -5.82
C SER A 68 0.90 4.23 -5.15
N GLY A 69 0.51 5.51 -5.22
CA GLY A 69 -0.76 5.99 -4.69
C GLY A 69 -1.95 5.39 -5.42
N ALA A 70 -1.95 5.41 -6.75
CA ALA A 70 -3.07 4.90 -7.56
C ALA A 70 -3.30 3.40 -7.36
N ILE A 71 -2.22 2.60 -7.37
CA ILE A 71 -2.32 1.15 -7.13
C ILE A 71 -2.87 0.89 -5.74
N ASN A 72 -2.35 1.58 -4.72
CA ASN A 72 -2.81 1.35 -3.36
C ASN A 72 -4.24 1.85 -3.11
N PHE A 73 -4.61 2.98 -3.71
CA PHE A 73 -5.95 3.53 -3.65
C PHE A 73 -6.97 2.55 -4.22
N LEU A 74 -6.73 2.05 -5.44
CA LEU A 74 -7.63 1.09 -6.10
C LEU A 74 -7.71 -0.23 -5.32
N ASN A 75 -6.55 -0.72 -4.86
CA ASN A 75 -6.48 -1.94 -4.05
C ASN A 75 -7.32 -1.80 -2.77
N THR A 76 -7.13 -0.70 -2.03
CA THR A 76 -7.87 -0.44 -0.79
C THR A 76 -9.35 -0.25 -1.07
N LEU A 77 -9.71 0.50 -2.11
CA LEU A 77 -11.11 0.73 -2.47
C LEU A 77 -11.83 -0.60 -2.77
N ILE A 78 -11.21 -1.51 -3.52
CA ILE A 78 -11.78 -2.83 -3.82
C ILE A 78 -11.90 -3.67 -2.54
N PHE A 79 -10.79 -3.88 -1.83
CA PHE A 79 -10.76 -4.82 -0.72
C PHE A 79 -11.54 -4.32 0.50
N PHE A 80 -11.51 -3.02 0.79
CA PHE A 80 -12.25 -2.44 1.90
C PHE A 80 -13.77 -2.46 1.63
N SER A 81 -14.18 -2.31 0.36
CA SER A 81 -15.59 -2.50 -0.04
C SER A 81 -16.04 -3.95 0.15
N ILE A 82 -15.21 -4.92 -0.24
CA ILE A 82 -15.49 -6.35 -0.04
C ILE A 82 -15.56 -6.69 1.45
N LEU A 83 -14.59 -6.24 2.24
CA LEU A 83 -14.57 -6.45 3.69
C LEU A 83 -15.80 -5.85 4.37
N SER A 84 -16.19 -4.63 4.00
CA SER A 84 -17.39 -3.98 4.54
C SER A 84 -18.69 -4.73 4.20
N ALA A 85 -18.71 -5.51 3.12
CA ALA A 85 -19.85 -6.33 2.73
C ALA A 85 -19.91 -7.67 3.46
N ILE A 86 -18.75 -8.26 3.80
CA ILE A 86 -18.64 -9.56 4.48
C ILE A 86 -18.72 -9.38 6.01
N GLU A 87 -18.11 -8.32 6.52
CA GLU A 87 -18.06 -7.96 7.94
C GLU A 87 -18.71 -6.58 8.13
N PRO A 88 -20.05 -6.48 8.07
CA PRO A 88 -20.72 -5.20 8.23
C PRO A 88 -20.49 -4.63 9.62
N LEU A 89 -20.35 -3.30 9.68
CA LEU A 89 -20.24 -2.56 10.94
C LEU A 89 -21.44 -2.87 11.83
N GLN A 90 -21.17 -3.08 13.13
CA GLN A 90 -22.21 -3.35 14.13
C GLN A 90 -23.25 -2.21 14.22
N THR A 91 -22.83 -0.99 13.87
CA THR A 91 -23.71 0.17 13.74
C THR A 91 -24.18 0.32 12.30
N GLN A 92 -25.49 0.47 12.13
CA GLN A 92 -26.09 0.68 10.82
C GLN A 92 -25.81 2.13 10.37
N ILE A 93 -24.79 2.29 9.53
CA ILE A 93 -24.40 3.59 8.96
C ILE A 93 -25.14 3.78 7.62
N SER A 94 -25.46 5.02 7.26
CA SER A 94 -26.04 5.30 5.95
C SER A 94 -25.08 4.92 4.81
N LEU A 95 -25.62 4.55 3.65
CA LEU A 95 -24.80 4.11 2.51
C LEU A 95 -23.83 5.21 2.04
N TRP A 96 -24.26 6.47 2.11
CA TRP A 96 -23.43 7.63 1.76
C TRP A 96 -22.24 7.81 2.70
N GLU A 97 -22.47 7.78 4.01
CA GLU A 97 -21.40 7.88 5.00
C GLU A 97 -20.40 6.73 4.89
N ASN A 98 -20.88 5.50 4.67
CA ASN A 98 -20.00 4.35 4.45
C ASN A 98 -19.15 4.52 3.17
N THR A 99 -19.76 5.00 2.09
CA THR A 99 -19.03 5.26 0.83
C THR A 99 -17.93 6.30 1.02
N ILE A 100 -18.22 7.40 1.73
CA ILE A 100 -17.25 8.44 2.04
C ILE A 100 -16.13 7.88 2.93
N ALA A 101 -16.47 7.06 3.93
CA ALA A 101 -15.50 6.42 4.80
C ALA A 101 -14.55 5.51 4.01
N ILE A 102 -15.08 4.66 3.12
CA ILE A 102 -14.27 3.79 2.24
C ILE A 102 -13.28 4.63 1.41
N ILE A 103 -13.76 5.72 0.81
CA ILE A 103 -12.91 6.62 0.01
C ILE A 103 -11.83 7.27 0.88
N ALA A 104 -12.19 7.74 2.09
CA ALA A 104 -11.26 8.36 3.01
C ALA A 104 -10.17 7.38 3.48
N TYR A 105 -10.54 6.14 3.81
CA TYR A 105 -9.58 5.09 4.13
C TYR A 105 -8.68 4.76 2.94
N ALA A 106 -9.24 4.64 1.73
CA ALA A 106 -8.45 4.40 0.52
C ALA A 106 -7.45 5.54 0.26
N LEU A 107 -7.83 6.79 0.48
CA LEU A 107 -6.94 7.95 0.38
C LEU A 107 -5.83 7.92 1.44
N MET A 108 -6.17 7.56 2.68
CA MET A 108 -5.19 7.44 3.77
C MET A 108 -4.11 6.42 3.42
N PHE A 109 -4.51 5.21 3.02
CA PHE A 109 -3.57 4.17 2.61
C PHE A 109 -2.76 4.59 1.36
N ALA A 110 -3.39 5.22 0.38
CA ALA A 110 -2.69 5.74 -0.79
C ALA A 110 -1.61 6.76 -0.43
N LEU A 111 -1.91 7.69 0.48
CA LEU A 111 -0.96 8.69 0.95
C LEU A 111 0.22 8.03 1.68
N THR A 112 -0.05 7.07 2.56
CA THR A 112 1.01 6.31 3.24
C THR A 112 1.90 5.57 2.24
N ALA A 113 1.32 4.94 1.21
CA ALA A 113 2.08 4.26 0.16
C ALA A 113 2.95 5.23 -0.66
N ILE A 114 2.44 6.43 -0.97
CA ILE A 114 3.21 7.48 -1.64
C ILE A 114 4.43 7.87 -0.79
N MET A 115 4.21 8.22 0.47
CA MET A 115 5.29 8.65 1.36
C MET A 115 6.34 7.54 1.53
N TYR A 116 5.89 6.32 1.81
CA TYR A 116 6.76 5.17 1.97
C TYR A 116 7.57 4.90 0.70
N SER A 117 6.93 4.92 -0.48
CA SER A 117 7.60 4.70 -1.76
C SER A 117 8.63 5.80 -2.06
N LEU A 118 8.30 7.07 -1.77
CA LEU A 118 9.24 8.18 -1.96
C LEU A 118 10.47 8.10 -1.05
N VAL A 119 10.35 7.50 0.13
CA VAL A 119 11.47 7.36 1.08
C VAL A 119 12.28 6.08 0.81
N ILE A 120 11.61 4.93 0.78
CA ILE A 120 12.26 3.62 0.84
C ILE A 120 12.55 3.06 -0.56
N LEU A 121 11.67 3.26 -1.54
CA LEU A 121 11.89 2.75 -2.90
C LEU A 121 13.12 3.41 -3.55
N ARG A 122 13.40 4.67 -3.22
CA ARG A 122 14.61 5.36 -3.69
C ARG A 122 15.88 4.56 -3.40
N ILE A 123 15.96 3.83 -2.29
CA ILE A 123 17.14 3.02 -1.94
C ILE A 123 17.42 1.94 -2.99
N PHE A 124 16.38 1.41 -3.64
CA PHE A 124 16.46 0.26 -4.55
C PHE A 124 16.56 0.64 -6.04
N LEU A 125 16.16 1.86 -6.40
CA LEU A 125 16.19 2.35 -7.77
C LEU A 125 17.61 2.77 -8.20
N PRO A 126 17.93 2.68 -9.51
CA PRO A 126 19.24 3.08 -10.02
C PRO A 126 19.51 4.58 -9.76
N LYS A 127 20.77 4.92 -9.49
CA LYS A 127 21.24 6.29 -9.16
C LYS A 127 21.86 7.03 -10.37
N ASN A 128 22.52 6.28 -11.25
CA ASN A 128 23.22 6.82 -12.42
C ASN A 128 22.51 6.31 -13.69
N ILE A 129 22.41 7.20 -14.69
CA ILE A 129 22.01 6.86 -16.06
C ILE A 129 23.22 6.27 -16.77
#